data_AF-A0A7S2FZ52-F1
#
_entry.id   AF-A0A7S2FZ52-F1
#
_cell.length_a   1.000
_cell.length_b   1.000
_cell.length_c   1.000
_cell.angle_alpha   90.00
_cell.angle_beta   90.00
_cell.angle_gamma   90.00
#
_symmetry.space_group_name_H-M   'P 1'
#
loop_
_entity.id
_entity.type
_entity.pdbx_description
1 polymer ?
#
loop_
_entity_poly.entity_id
_entity_poly.type
_entity_poly.pdbx_seq_one_letter_code
_entity_poly.pdbx_strand_id
1 'polypeptide(L)'
;WTKTNSSIRSINRAYVSRLKLRKWVLTPEAKQAGVDFVSFDPPVYWREMPKYRFLLNPMGSNVQTAKTYEALLALTIPIIVHEGYSIFRELQDMGFPFVVIGDWAEVTPERLEHWWASTSPRLESFRRNCLTVDGYFRMITGQ
;
A
#
# COMPACT_ATOMS: atom_id res chain seq x y z
N TRP A 1 14.23 28.16 0.30
CA TRP A 1 13.47 26.98 -0.15
C TRP A 1 12.12 27.43 -0.70
N THR A 2 12.03 27.66 -2.00
CA THR A 2 10.78 28.05 -2.68
C THR A 2 9.87 26.82 -2.80
N LYS A 3 8.70 26.85 -2.16
CA LYS A 3 7.65 25.85 -2.40
C LYS A 3 7.19 25.98 -3.85
N THR A 4 7.63 25.09 -4.72
CA THR A 4 7.12 25.05 -6.09
C THR A 4 5.66 24.60 -6.07
N ASN A 5 4.83 25.09 -7.00
CA ASN A 5 3.42 24.71 -7.13
C ASN A 5 3.18 23.19 -7.22
N SER A 6 4.18 22.43 -7.65
CA SER A 6 4.14 20.96 -7.68
C SER A 6 3.99 20.35 -6.28
N SER A 7 4.74 20.84 -5.29
CA SER A 7 4.72 20.34 -3.91
C SER A 7 3.35 20.51 -3.24
N ILE A 8 2.70 21.66 -3.45
CA ILE A 8 1.38 21.95 -2.90
C ILE A 8 0.31 21.05 -3.54
N ARG A 9 0.39 20.83 -4.86
CA ARG A 9 -0.52 19.92 -5.58
C ARG A 9 -0.41 18.48 -5.06
N SER A 10 0.81 17.97 -4.86
CA SER A 10 1.01 16.61 -4.34
C SER A 10 0.52 16.46 -2.91
N ILE A 11 0.76 17.45 -2.04
CA ILE A 11 0.22 17.48 -0.67
C ILE A 11 -1.32 17.47 -0.68
N ASN A 12 -1.94 18.29 -1.53
CA ASN A 12 -3.40 18.34 -1.63
C ASN A 12 -3.99 17.03 -2.14
N ARG A 13 -3.37 16.38 -3.14
CA ARG A 13 -3.80 15.05 -3.60
C ARG A 13 -3.70 14.01 -2.49
N ALA A 14 -2.59 13.99 -1.75
CA ALA A 14 -2.41 13.08 -0.63
C ALA A 14 -3.46 13.30 0.46
N TYR A 15 -3.78 14.56 0.77
CA TYR A 15 -4.84 14.91 1.71
C TYR A 15 -6.21 14.40 1.24
N VAL A 16 -6.59 14.68 -0.01
CA VAL A 16 -7.85 14.22 -0.59
C VAL A 16 -7.95 12.69 -0.60
N SER A 17 -6.88 11.98 -0.99
CA SER A 17 -6.83 10.51 -1.00
C SER A 17 -7.07 9.93 0.40
N ARG A 18 -6.44 10.51 1.44
CA ARG A 18 -6.66 10.11 2.83
C ARG A 18 -8.07 10.43 3.31
N LEU A 19 -8.66 11.55 2.90
CA LEU A 19 -10.06 11.86 3.21
C LEU A 19 -11.03 10.87 2.58
N LYS A 20 -10.81 10.46 1.32
CA LYS A 20 -11.63 9.44 0.65
C LYS A 20 -11.58 8.12 1.43
N LEU A 21 -10.38 7.66 1.78
CA LEU A 21 -10.21 6.47 2.60
C LEU A 21 -10.92 6.61 3.95
N ARG A 22 -10.69 7.72 4.67
CA ARG A 22 -11.31 7.97 5.99
C ARG A 22 -12.84 7.97 5.92
N LYS A 23 -13.43 8.49 4.84
CA LYS A 23 -14.88 8.43 4.64
C LYS A 23 -15.35 6.99 4.41
N TRP A 24 -14.63 6.26 3.56
CA TRP A 24 -14.99 4.89 3.20
C TRP A 24 -14.85 3.90 4.37
N VAL A 25 -13.80 3.96 5.18
CA VAL A 25 -13.60 3.02 6.31
C VAL A 25 -14.69 3.08 7.38
N LEU A 26 -15.52 4.13 7.37
CA LEU A 26 -16.65 4.30 8.29
C LEU A 26 -17.97 3.76 7.73
N THR A 27 -17.96 3.18 6.53
CA THR A 27 -19.13 2.64 5.87
C THR A 27 -19.43 1.20 6.30
N PRO A 28 -20.69 0.73 6.17
CA PRO A 28 -21.04 -0.68 6.40
C PRO A 28 -20.24 -1.65 5.52
N GLU A 29 -19.94 -1.26 4.28
CA GLU A 29 -19.20 -2.06 3.31
C GLU A 29 -17.76 -2.32 3.79
N ALA A 30 -17.09 -1.30 4.33
CA ALA A 30 -15.75 -1.46 4.90
C ALA A 30 -15.77 -2.38 6.14
N LYS A 31 -16.82 -2.27 6.98
CA LYS A 31 -16.98 -3.16 8.13
C LYS A 31 -17.24 -4.60 7.70
N GLN A 32 -18.05 -4.82 6.66
CA GLN A 32 -18.29 -6.13 6.07
C GLN A 32 -17.00 -6.75 5.50
N ALA A 33 -16.13 -5.92 4.92
CA ALA A 33 -14.80 -6.31 4.47
C ALA A 33 -13.81 -6.60 5.62
N GLY A 34 -14.19 -6.42 6.89
CA GLY A 34 -13.35 -6.70 8.05
C GLY A 34 -12.23 -5.67 8.25
N VAL A 35 -12.45 -4.42 7.82
CA VAL A 35 -11.45 -3.35 7.97
C VAL A 35 -11.44 -2.82 9.40
N ASP A 36 -10.26 -2.84 10.02
CA ASP A 36 -9.99 -2.15 11.27
C ASP A 36 -9.38 -0.76 11.01
N PHE A 37 -9.99 0.28 11.58
CA PHE A 37 -9.50 1.65 11.51
C PHE A 37 -9.01 2.12 12.89
N VAL A 38 -7.72 1.87 13.15
CA VAL A 38 -7.08 2.10 14.45
C VAL A 38 -5.79 2.89 14.32
N SER A 39 -5.39 3.56 15.40
CA SER A 39 -4.11 4.27 15.50
C SER A 39 -3.20 3.54 16.48
N PHE A 40 -1.93 3.44 16.14
CA PHE A 40 -0.90 2.80 16.98
C PHE A 40 0.24 3.78 17.25
N ASP A 41 0.85 3.67 18.43
CA ASP A 41 2.14 4.30 18.70
C ASP A 41 3.24 3.65 17.84
N PRO A 42 4.29 4.38 17.45
CA PRO A 42 5.34 3.86 16.56
C PRO A 42 5.96 2.51 16.99
N PRO A 43 6.24 2.24 18.28
CA PRO A 43 6.80 0.95 18.70
C PRO A 43 5.80 -0.22 18.57
N VAL A 44 4.50 0.07 18.64
CA VAL A 44 3.42 -0.92 18.57
C VAL A 44 3.06 -1.24 17.12
N TYR A 45 3.15 -0.25 16.24
CA TYR A 45 2.83 -0.35 14.81
C TYR A 45 3.42 -1.60 14.13
N TRP A 46 4.72 -1.83 14.32
CA TRP A 46 5.43 -2.97 13.71
C TRP A 46 5.04 -4.33 14.27
N ARG A 47 4.54 -4.39 15.50
CA ARG A 47 4.05 -5.62 16.12
C ARG A 47 2.63 -5.96 15.68
N GLU A 48 1.81 -4.93 15.44
CA GLU A 48 0.40 -5.11 15.08
C GLU A 48 0.21 -5.36 13.58
N MET A 49 0.99 -4.71 12.71
CA MET A 49 0.83 -4.84 11.26
C MET A 49 0.85 -6.29 10.73
N PRO A 50 1.78 -7.19 11.14
CA PRO A 50 1.83 -8.55 10.62
C PRO A 50 0.60 -9.41 10.97
N LYS A 51 -0.27 -8.95 11.89
CA LYS A 51 -1.53 -9.63 12.21
C LYS A 51 -2.58 -9.45 11.12
N TYR A 52 -2.38 -8.49 10.22
CA TYR A 52 -3.28 -8.19 9.11
C TYR A 52 -2.74 -8.75 7.80
N ARG A 53 -3.64 -9.28 6.99
CA ARG A 53 -3.35 -9.69 5.60
C ARG A 53 -3.08 -8.50 4.69
N PHE A 54 -3.76 -7.38 4.93
CA PHE A 54 -3.74 -6.21 4.06
C PHE A 54 -3.53 -4.90 4.82
N LEU A 55 -2.89 -3.93 4.15
CA LEU A 55 -2.79 -2.54 4.60
C LEU A 55 -3.43 -1.62 3.57
N LEU A 56 -4.44 -0.85 3.97
CA LEU A 56 -5.01 0.20 3.11
C LEU A 56 -4.01 1.35 2.99
N ASN A 57 -3.51 1.59 1.78
CA ASN A 57 -2.39 2.48 1.53
C ASN A 57 -2.81 3.64 0.61
N PRO A 58 -3.40 4.72 1.16
CA PRO A 58 -3.77 5.89 0.38
C PRO A 58 -2.52 6.64 -0.10
N MET A 59 -2.68 7.50 -1.10
CA MET A 59 -1.56 8.25 -1.68
C MET A 59 -0.82 9.09 -0.62
N GLY A 60 0.51 9.05 -0.71
CA GLY A 60 1.40 9.93 0.04
C GLY A 60 1.59 11.27 -0.63
N SER A 61 2.37 12.15 0.01
CA SER A 61 2.78 13.42 -0.59
C SER A 61 3.73 13.24 -1.79
N ASN A 62 4.24 12.02 -1.98
CA ASN A 62 4.94 11.54 -3.16
C ASN A 62 4.17 10.35 -3.76
N VAL A 63 4.50 9.96 -4.98
CA VAL A 63 3.83 8.85 -5.70
C VAL A 63 3.95 7.54 -4.92
N GLN A 64 5.15 7.19 -4.46
CA GLN A 64 5.35 6.04 -3.58
C GLN A 64 5.39 6.47 -2.11
N THR A 65 5.02 5.55 -1.22
CA THR A 65 4.99 5.79 0.22
C THR A 65 5.87 4.78 0.94
N ALA A 66 6.47 5.19 2.06
CA ALA A 66 7.19 4.26 2.94
C ALA A 66 6.29 3.10 3.38
N LYS A 67 4.99 3.37 3.61
CA LYS A 67 3.97 2.38 4.00
C LYS A 67 3.86 1.19 3.05
N THR A 68 4.11 1.39 1.76
CA THR A 68 4.14 0.27 0.81
C THR A 68 5.22 -0.73 1.22
N TYR A 69 6.44 -0.26 1.45
CA TYR A 69 7.58 -1.11 1.79
C TYR A 69 7.51 -1.62 3.23
N GLU A 70 7.00 -0.82 4.16
CA GLU A 70 6.75 -1.25 5.55
C GLU A 70 5.80 -2.46 5.59
N ALA A 71 4.69 -2.40 4.84
CA ALA A 71 3.76 -3.52 4.70
C ALA A 71 4.44 -4.78 4.16
N LEU A 72 5.21 -4.64 3.07
CA LEU A 72 5.90 -5.77 2.46
C LEU A 72 6.97 -6.38 3.37
N LEU A 73 7.69 -5.58 4.15
CA LEU A 73 8.62 -6.08 5.17
C LEU A 73 7.90 -6.88 6.27
N ALA A 74 6.70 -6.46 6.64
CA ALA A 74 5.83 -7.12 7.61
C ALA A 74 5.02 -8.30 7.02
N LEU A 75 5.19 -8.63 5.73
CA LEU A 75 4.41 -9.65 5.02
C LEU A 75 2.90 -9.34 4.97
N THR A 76 2.57 -8.06 4.98
CA THR A 76 1.22 -7.53 4.81
C THR A 76 1.10 -6.96 3.41
N ILE A 77 0.04 -7.27 2.67
CA ILE A 77 -0.15 -6.84 1.29
C ILE A 77 -0.70 -5.40 1.27
N PRO A 78 0.01 -4.41 0.70
CA PRO A 78 -0.57 -3.09 0.58
C PRO A 78 -1.62 -3.06 -0.53
N ILE A 79 -2.75 -2.39 -0.25
CA ILE A 79 -3.79 -2.08 -1.23
C ILE A 79 -3.65 -0.59 -1.58
N ILE A 80 -3.27 -0.32 -2.81
CA ILE A 80 -2.90 1.02 -3.31
C ILE A 80 -4.00 1.53 -4.24
N VAL A 81 -4.43 2.77 -4.04
CA VAL A 81 -5.32 3.44 -4.98
C VAL A 81 -4.52 4.06 -6.13
N HIS A 82 -4.88 3.74 -7.38
CA HIS A 82 -4.14 4.12 -8.58
C HIS A 82 -4.00 5.64 -8.75
N GLU A 83 -5.07 6.42 -8.47
CA GLU A 83 -5.14 7.89 -8.57
C GLU A 83 -4.51 8.49 -9.86
N GLY A 84 -4.54 7.72 -10.95
CA GLY A 84 -4.05 8.11 -12.28
C GLY A 84 -2.57 7.85 -12.55
N TYR A 85 -1.85 7.14 -11.68
CA TYR A 85 -0.41 6.86 -11.85
C TYR A 85 -0.14 5.45 -12.38
N SER A 86 0.34 5.34 -13.63
CA SER A 86 0.63 4.06 -14.30
C SER A 86 1.71 3.24 -13.59
N ILE A 87 2.64 3.90 -12.90
CA ILE A 87 3.79 3.27 -12.24
C ILE A 87 3.38 2.13 -11.30
N PHE A 88 2.21 2.17 -10.68
CA PHE A 88 1.76 1.08 -9.81
C PHE A 88 1.46 -0.21 -10.58
N ARG A 89 0.96 -0.11 -11.82
CA ARG A 89 0.77 -1.27 -12.70
C ARG A 89 2.13 -1.78 -13.19
N GLU A 90 3.01 -0.88 -13.60
CA GLU A 90 4.37 -1.24 -14.04
C GLU A 90 5.14 -1.99 -12.92
N LEU A 91 5.02 -1.53 -11.68
CA LEU A 91 5.62 -2.22 -10.52
C LEU A 91 4.95 -3.57 -10.22
N GLN A 92 3.62 -3.70 -10.38
CA GLN A 92 2.95 -5.01 -10.31
C GLN A 92 3.47 -5.96 -11.38
N ASP A 93 3.66 -5.48 -12.61
CA ASP A 93 4.20 -6.25 -13.74
C ASP A 93 5.67 -6.66 -13.48
N MET A 94 6.42 -5.83 -12.76
CA MET A 94 7.76 -6.15 -12.23
C MET A 94 7.74 -7.11 -11.03
N GLY A 95 6.57 -7.59 -10.61
CA GLY A 95 6.42 -8.62 -9.59
C GLY A 95 6.25 -8.10 -8.16
N PHE A 96 6.06 -6.79 -7.95
CA PHE A 96 5.80 -6.26 -6.61
C PHE A 96 4.49 -6.82 -6.03
N PRO A 97 4.49 -7.39 -4.82
CA PRO A 97 3.33 -8.07 -4.25
C PRO A 97 2.36 -7.11 -3.56
N PHE A 98 1.66 -6.31 -4.35
CA PHE A 98 0.60 -5.42 -3.86
C PHE A 98 -0.60 -5.42 -4.79
N VAL A 99 -1.72 -4.86 -4.30
CA VAL A 99 -2.97 -4.73 -5.06
C VAL A 99 -3.14 -3.28 -5.48
N VAL A 100 -3.52 -3.05 -6.74
CA VAL A 100 -3.89 -1.73 -7.26
C VAL A 100 -5.39 -1.70 -7.52
N ILE A 101 -6.07 -0.71 -6.95
CA ILE A 101 -7.51 -0.47 -7.10
C ILE A 101 -7.76 0.93 -7.67
N GLY A 102 -8.89 1.13 -8.33
CA GLY A 102 -9.38 2.44 -8.76
C GLY A 102 -10.15 3.17 -7.66
N ASP A 103 -10.92 2.43 -6.86
CA ASP A 103 -11.75 2.97 -5.77
C ASP A 103 -11.82 2.03 -4.56
N TRP A 104 -12.01 2.57 -3.36
CA TRP A 104 -12.09 1.79 -2.12
C TRP A 104 -13.30 0.85 -2.06
N ALA A 105 -14.38 1.14 -2.80
CA ALA A 105 -15.54 0.24 -2.92
C ALA A 105 -15.19 -1.12 -3.54
N GLU A 106 -14.03 -1.24 -4.18
CA GLU A 106 -13.52 -2.52 -4.69
C GLU A 106 -13.04 -3.46 -3.59
N VAL A 107 -12.81 -2.96 -2.37
CA VAL A 107 -12.38 -3.76 -1.22
C VAL A 107 -13.59 -4.48 -0.64
N THR A 108 -13.78 -5.72 -1.08
CA THR A 108 -14.89 -6.61 -0.70
C THR A 108 -14.33 -7.94 -0.17
N PRO A 109 -15.05 -8.68 0.69
CA PRO A 109 -14.59 -9.97 1.20
C PRO A 109 -14.13 -10.93 0.10
N GLU A 110 -14.88 -11.01 -1.01
CA GLU A 110 -14.60 -11.92 -2.11
C GLU A 110 -13.29 -11.55 -2.83
N ARG A 111 -13.08 -10.25 -3.07
CA ARG A 111 -11.85 -9.76 -3.70
C ARG A 111 -10.65 -9.87 -2.79
N LEU A 112 -10.83 -9.64 -1.48
CA LEU A 112 -9.77 -9.82 -0.49
C LEU A 112 -9.27 -11.26 -0.45
N GLU A 113 -10.16 -12.25 -0.45
CA GLU A 113 -9.77 -13.66 -0.52
C GLU A 113 -9.04 -13.98 -1.83
N HIS A 114 -9.54 -13.49 -2.96
CA HIS A 114 -8.87 -13.67 -4.25
C HIS A 114 -7.47 -13.06 -4.27
N TRP A 115 -7.32 -11.80 -3.85
CA TRP A 115 -6.03 -11.11 -3.81
C TRP A 115 -5.06 -11.76 -2.84
N TRP A 116 -5.55 -12.27 -1.70
CA TRP A 116 -4.71 -12.99 -0.75
C TRP A 116 -4.16 -14.27 -1.39
N ALA A 117 -5.02 -15.08 -2.01
CA ALA A 117 -4.62 -16.33 -2.66
C ALA A 117 -3.61 -16.10 -3.79
N SER A 118 -3.78 -15.05 -4.61
CA SER A 118 -2.90 -14.78 -5.75
C SER A 118 -1.56 -14.13 -5.37
N THR A 119 -1.54 -13.35 -4.28
CA THR A 119 -0.43 -12.44 -3.96
C THR A 119 0.40 -12.92 -2.77
N SER A 120 -0.22 -13.53 -1.75
CA SER A 120 0.51 -13.98 -0.56
C SER A 120 1.64 -14.98 -0.82
N PRO A 121 1.57 -15.92 -1.80
CA PRO A 121 2.62 -16.93 -1.98
C PRO A 121 4.01 -16.37 -2.30
N ARG A 122 4.09 -15.13 -2.80
CA ARG A 122 5.36 -14.50 -3.19
C ARG A 122 5.93 -13.52 -2.16
N LEU A 123 5.21 -13.19 -1.09
CA LEU A 123 5.62 -12.18 -0.10
C LEU A 123 6.98 -12.52 0.54
N GLU A 124 7.14 -13.76 0.99
CA GLU A 124 8.35 -14.22 1.66
C GLU A 124 9.58 -14.17 0.74
N SER A 125 9.39 -14.59 -0.51
CA SER A 125 10.43 -14.55 -1.53
C SER A 125 10.81 -13.11 -1.86
N PHE A 126 9.82 -12.24 -2.07
CA PHE A 126 10.05 -10.83 -2.36
C PHE A 126 10.81 -10.14 -1.23
N ARG A 127 10.41 -10.33 0.03
CA ARG A 127 11.10 -9.76 1.18
C ARG A 127 12.57 -10.18 1.25
N ARG A 128 12.83 -11.49 1.12
CA ARG A 128 14.18 -12.06 1.24
C ARG A 128 15.11 -11.68 0.08
N ASN A 129 14.57 -11.49 -1.12
CA ASN A 129 15.38 -11.29 -2.33
C ASN A 129 15.47 -9.82 -2.78
N CYS A 130 14.42 -9.04 -2.52
CA CYS A 130 14.28 -7.67 -3.02
C CYS A 130 14.37 -6.63 -1.89
N LEU A 131 13.86 -6.92 -0.68
CA LEU A 131 13.87 -5.98 0.46
C LEU A 131 15.08 -6.19 1.37
N THR A 132 16.25 -6.33 0.77
CA THR A 132 17.56 -6.39 1.43
C THR A 132 18.47 -5.33 0.85
N VAL A 133 19.62 -5.09 1.50
CA VAL A 133 20.64 -4.17 0.95
C VAL A 133 21.04 -4.62 -0.46
N ASP A 134 21.35 -5.90 -0.63
CA ASP A 134 21.73 -6.47 -1.93
C ASP A 134 20.59 -6.42 -2.96
N GLY A 135 19.36 -6.71 -2.53
CA GLY A 135 18.17 -6.61 -3.38
C GLY A 135 17.93 -5.19 -3.87
N TYR A 136 18.08 -4.21 -2.98
CA TYR A 136 17.98 -2.79 -3.31
C TYR A 136 19.08 -2.38 -4.30
N PHE A 137 20.33 -2.79 -4.07
CA PHE A 137 21.44 -2.48 -4.97
C PHE A 137 21.23 -3.09 -6.36
N ARG A 138 20.81 -4.36 -6.44
CA ARG A 138 20.47 -5.02 -7.71
C ARG A 138 19.40 -4.27 -8.50
N MET A 139 18.35 -3.81 -7.82
CA MET A 139 17.27 -3.05 -8.45
C MET A 139 17.74 -1.72 -9.06
N ILE A 140 18.65 -1.00 -8.38
CA ILE A 140 19.16 0.28 -8.90
C ILE A 140 20.25 0.10 -9.98
N THR A 141 20.97 -1.03 -9.98
CA THR A 141 22.01 -1.32 -10.97
C THR A 141 21.51 -2.13 -12.17
N GLY A 142 20.31 -2.70 -12.10
CA GLY A 142 19.74 -3.54 -13.16
C GLY A 142 20.39 -4.92 -13.25
N GLN A 143 20.90 -5.45 -12.13
CA GLN A 143 21.61 -6.73 -12.03
C GLN A 143 20.76 -7.84 -11.43
#